data_AF-A0A954BKD6-F1
#
_entry.id   AF-A0A954BKD6-F1
#
_cell.length_a   1.000
_cell.length_b   1.000
_cell.length_c   1.000
_cell.angle_alpha   90.00
_cell.angle_beta   90.00
_cell.angle_gamma   90.00
#
_symmetry.space_group_name_H-M   'P 1'
#
loop_
_entity.id
_entity.type
_entity.pdbx_description
1 polymer ?
#
loop_
_entity_poly.entity_id
_entity_poly.type
_entity_poly.pdbx_seq_one_letter_code
_entity_poly.pdbx_strand_id
1 'polypeptide(L)'
;TFVVDEGPRVYIDRINIVGNTQTLDRVIRRELRISEGDAFNRILLDRSKNRVKALGYFKEVDIEEVPADEPDRTVVNVKVEEQPTGELSFAAGFSSVDAYLLDFSASQRNLRGRGQVAVARVSTSSRQQIVDLRFTEPRFLDRNLSAGLDAFATRQDFSDYSLFTSETIGAGARVGFPLTERLQLGLSYRLQYDDVQVNNIDVLIDSAGFAVTRYIQVSGQDTPADTSDDTYRLANVNDVDPTLGEQVV
;
A
#
# COMPACT_ATOMS: atom_id res chain seq x y z
N THR A 1 41.35 -36.52 14.91
CA THR A 1 41.24 -36.76 13.45
C THR A 1 39.79 -37.08 13.16
N PHE A 2 39.14 -36.37 12.24
CA PHE A 2 37.77 -36.71 11.82
C PHE A 2 37.85 -37.75 10.70
N VAL A 3 37.10 -38.84 10.84
CA VAL A 3 36.89 -39.83 9.77
C VAL A 3 35.55 -39.49 9.14
N VAL A 4 35.55 -39.13 7.86
CA VAL A 4 34.35 -38.84 7.08
C VAL A 4 34.12 -40.03 6.16
N ASP A 5 32.93 -40.60 6.20
CA ASP A 5 32.51 -41.71 5.35
C ASP A 5 31.36 -41.21 4.46
N GLU A 6 31.55 -41.22 3.14
CA GLU A 6 30.56 -40.75 2.18
C GLU A 6 29.57 -41.87 1.87
N GLY A 7 28.30 -41.66 2.21
CA GLY A 7 27.22 -42.60 1.89
C GLY A 7 26.93 -42.72 0.38
N PRO A 8 26.14 -43.73 -0.03
CA PRO A 8 25.74 -43.90 -1.42
C PRO A 8 24.95 -42.68 -1.92
N ARG A 9 25.09 -42.36 -3.21
CA ARG A 9 24.32 -41.28 -3.85
C ARG A 9 22.87 -41.72 -3.98
N VAL A 10 21.96 -40.95 -3.40
CA VAL A 10 20.52 -41.14 -3.48
C VAL A 10 19.91 -40.08 -4.40
N TYR A 11 18.89 -40.43 -5.16
CA TYR A 11 18.15 -39.54 -6.05
C TYR A 11 16.71 -39.35 -5.57
N ILE A 12 16.11 -38.21 -5.93
CA ILE A 12 14.71 -37.92 -5.62
C ILE A 12 13.85 -38.61 -6.67
N ASP A 13 12.98 -39.54 -6.27
CA ASP A 13 12.05 -40.20 -7.19
C ASP A 13 10.87 -39.28 -7.55
N ARG A 14 10.14 -38.83 -6.53
CA ARG A 14 8.96 -37.98 -6.67
C ARG A 14 8.80 -37.05 -5.47
N ILE A 15 8.13 -35.92 -5.69
CA ILE A 15 7.81 -34.96 -4.63
C ILE A 15 6.29 -34.89 -4.47
N ASN A 16 5.81 -35.34 -3.31
CA ASN A 16 4.39 -35.24 -2.94
C ASN A 16 4.18 -34.02 -2.07
N ILE A 17 3.19 -33.19 -2.40
CA ILE A 17 2.77 -32.07 -1.57
C ILE A 17 1.41 -32.44 -0.98
N VAL A 18 1.30 -32.38 0.36
CA VAL A 18 0.14 -32.87 1.09
C VAL A 18 -0.30 -31.83 2.12
N GLY A 19 -1.61 -31.65 2.26
CA GLY A 19 -2.22 -30.70 3.20
C GLY A 19 -2.57 -29.33 2.62
N ASN A 20 -2.26 -29.10 1.34
CA ASN A 20 -2.63 -27.89 0.60
C ASN A 20 -4.07 -27.98 0.07
N THR A 21 -5.05 -27.71 0.93
CA THR A 21 -6.48 -27.81 0.55
C THR A 21 -6.97 -26.64 -0.30
N GLN A 22 -6.47 -25.43 -0.02
CA GLN A 22 -6.83 -24.20 -0.74
C GLN A 22 -5.73 -23.77 -1.70
N THR A 23 -4.47 -23.88 -1.27
CA THR A 23 -3.29 -23.48 -2.03
C THR A 23 -3.00 -24.48 -3.14
N LEU A 24 -2.82 -23.98 -4.36
CA LEU A 24 -2.49 -24.83 -5.49
C LEU A 24 -1.09 -25.44 -5.33
N ASP A 25 -0.93 -26.71 -5.72
CA ASP A 25 0.34 -27.44 -5.70
C ASP A 25 1.49 -26.64 -6.34
N ARG A 26 1.23 -26.04 -7.51
CA ARG A 26 2.22 -25.22 -8.23
C ARG A 26 2.81 -24.08 -7.41
N VAL A 27 2.08 -23.53 -6.43
CA VAL A 27 2.54 -22.43 -5.57
C VAL A 27 3.62 -22.90 -4.62
N ILE A 28 3.50 -24.13 -4.12
CA ILE A 28 4.49 -24.76 -3.24
C ILE A 28 5.64 -25.32 -4.08
N ARG A 29 5.32 -26.05 -5.15
CA ARG A 29 6.29 -26.72 -6.03
C ARG A 29 7.33 -25.73 -6.60
N ARG A 30 6.92 -24.53 -7.00
CA ARG A 30 7.82 -23.48 -7.53
C ARG A 30 8.75 -22.83 -6.50
N GLU A 31 8.56 -23.12 -5.20
CA GLU A 31 9.47 -22.68 -4.13
C GLU A 31 10.55 -23.70 -3.80
N LEU A 32 10.38 -24.95 -4.25
CA LEU A 32 11.36 -26.00 -4.06
C LEU A 32 12.60 -25.74 -4.93
N ARG A 33 13.78 -26.01 -4.38
CA ARG A 33 15.09 -25.92 -5.03
C ARG A 33 15.60 -27.26 -5.55
N ILE A 34 14.78 -28.28 -5.42
CA ILE A 34 15.00 -29.64 -5.88
C ILE A 34 13.87 -30.01 -6.83
N SER A 35 14.20 -30.84 -7.80
CA SER A 35 13.26 -31.41 -8.76
C SER A 35 13.30 -32.94 -8.67
N GLU A 36 12.26 -33.57 -9.18
CA GLU A 36 12.20 -35.02 -9.35
C GLU A 36 13.31 -35.45 -10.32
N GLY A 37 14.11 -36.44 -9.92
CA GLY A 37 15.33 -36.89 -10.61
C GLY A 37 16.64 -36.22 -10.14
N ASP A 38 16.58 -35.15 -9.34
CA ASP A 38 17.80 -34.52 -8.81
C ASP A 38 18.49 -35.43 -7.78
N ALA A 39 19.82 -35.30 -7.68
CA ALA A 39 20.57 -35.92 -6.59
C ALA A 39 20.12 -35.33 -5.24
N PHE A 40 19.97 -36.20 -4.24
CA PHE A 40 19.55 -35.81 -2.91
C PHE A 40 20.53 -34.81 -2.29
N ASN A 41 19.99 -33.68 -1.82
CA ASN A 41 20.77 -32.65 -1.17
C ASN A 41 19.99 -32.04 0.01
N ARG A 42 20.42 -32.39 1.23
CA ARG A 42 19.86 -31.90 2.49
C ARG A 42 19.81 -30.36 2.56
N ILE A 43 20.85 -29.68 2.09
CA ILE A 43 20.95 -28.21 2.15
C ILE A 43 19.88 -27.57 1.24
N LEU A 44 19.63 -28.15 0.07
CA LEU A 44 18.58 -27.67 -0.83
C LEU A 44 17.18 -27.97 -0.31
N LEU A 45 16.97 -29.12 0.35
CA LEU A 45 15.73 -29.46 1.04
C LEU A 45 15.41 -28.46 2.16
N ASP A 46 16.38 -28.19 3.04
CA ASP A 46 16.21 -27.23 4.14
C ASP A 46 15.96 -25.81 3.60
N ARG A 47 16.65 -25.42 2.53
CA ARG A 47 16.39 -24.14 1.85
C ARG A 47 14.97 -24.10 1.25
N SER A 48 14.50 -25.20 0.69
CA SER A 48 13.13 -25.31 0.15
C SER A 48 12.09 -25.17 1.25
N LYS A 49 12.27 -25.87 2.37
CA LYS A 49 11.43 -25.75 3.58
C LYS A 49 11.33 -24.29 4.04
N ASN A 50 12.45 -23.59 4.12
CA ASN A 50 12.49 -22.18 4.50
C ASN A 50 11.76 -21.27 3.51
N ARG A 51 11.87 -21.52 2.20
CA ARG A 51 11.16 -20.74 1.18
C ARG A 51 9.65 -20.94 1.22
N VAL A 52 9.21 -22.19 1.37
CA VAL A 52 7.78 -22.51 1.52
C VAL A 52 7.22 -21.88 2.79
N LYS A 53 7.96 -21.95 3.91
CA LYS A 53 7.59 -21.27 5.16
C LYS A 53 7.54 -19.75 5.01
N ALA A 54 8.47 -19.15 4.26
CA ALA A 54 8.53 -17.72 4.01
C ALA A 54 7.34 -17.18 3.19
N LEU A 55 6.56 -18.03 2.53
CA LEU A 55 5.30 -17.62 1.89
C LEU A 55 4.28 -17.09 2.91
N GLY A 56 4.34 -17.57 4.16
CA GLY A 56 3.40 -17.18 5.22
C GLY A 56 1.99 -17.75 5.06
N TYR A 57 1.77 -18.70 4.13
CA TYR A 57 0.48 -19.36 3.91
C TYR A 57 0.23 -20.56 4.82
N PHE A 58 1.28 -21.04 5.48
CA PHE A 58 1.28 -22.26 6.26
C PHE A 58 1.78 -21.96 7.67
N LYS A 59 1.09 -22.50 8.67
CA LYS A 59 1.51 -22.45 10.07
C LYS A 59 2.68 -23.41 10.29
N GLU A 60 2.58 -24.60 9.70
CA GLU A 60 3.60 -25.63 9.75
C GLU A 60 3.95 -26.11 8.34
N VAL A 61 5.25 -26.33 8.13
CA VAL A 61 5.80 -26.90 6.91
C VAL A 61 6.81 -27.93 7.36
N ASP A 62 6.61 -29.17 6.94
CA ASP A 62 7.56 -30.24 7.19
C ASP A 62 7.90 -30.99 5.91
N ILE A 63 9.13 -31.52 5.87
CA ILE A 63 9.61 -32.30 4.74
C ILE A 63 10.11 -33.63 5.29
N GLU A 64 9.42 -34.69 4.90
CA GLU A 64 9.76 -36.06 5.27
C GLU A 64 10.35 -36.80 4.08
N GLU A 65 11.40 -37.54 4.35
CA GLU A 65 12.05 -38.44 3.39
C GLU A 65 11.51 -39.86 3.63
N VAL A 66 10.93 -40.47 2.61
CA VAL A 66 10.41 -41.83 2.67
C VAL A 66 11.18 -42.70 1.68
N PRO A 67 11.74 -43.85 2.11
CA PRO A 67 12.41 -44.77 1.19
C PRO A 67 11.51 -45.12 0.01
N ALA A 68 12.06 -45.04 -1.20
CA ALA A 68 11.37 -45.53 -2.39
C ALA A 68 11.56 -47.05 -2.55
N ASP A 69 10.89 -47.64 -3.54
CA ASP A 69 11.06 -49.06 -3.86
C ASP A 69 12.48 -49.37 -4.37
N GLU A 70 13.11 -48.39 -5.03
CA GLU A 70 14.50 -48.47 -5.47
C GLU A 70 15.46 -48.03 -4.34
N PRO A 71 16.52 -48.79 -4.03
CA PRO A 71 17.39 -48.54 -2.88
C PRO A 71 18.26 -47.28 -3.00
N ASP A 72 18.45 -46.77 -4.21
CA ASP A 72 19.15 -45.51 -4.52
C ASP A 72 18.18 -44.33 -4.72
N ARG A 73 16.90 -44.49 -4.34
CA ARG A 73 15.90 -43.43 -4.46
C ARG A 73 15.14 -43.15 -3.17
N THR A 74 14.68 -41.91 -3.06
CA THR A 74 13.84 -41.45 -1.95
C THR A 74 12.67 -40.62 -2.46
N VAL A 75 11.53 -40.77 -1.80
CA VAL A 75 10.33 -39.95 -2.01
C VAL A 75 10.34 -38.81 -1.00
N VAL A 76 10.09 -37.60 -1.47
CA VAL A 76 10.04 -36.41 -0.60
C VAL A 76 8.58 -36.01 -0.41
N ASN A 77 8.11 -36.06 0.84
CA ASN A 77 6.78 -35.63 1.22
C ASN A 77 6.85 -34.25 1.88
N VAL A 78 6.35 -33.23 1.19
CA VAL A 78 6.19 -31.87 1.71
C VAL A 78 4.81 -31.77 2.35
N LYS A 79 4.75 -31.88 3.68
CA LYS A 79 3.53 -31.74 4.46
C LYS A 79 3.36 -30.30 4.88
N VAL A 80 2.18 -29.73 4.63
CA VAL A 80 1.86 -28.35 5.01
C VAL A 80 0.55 -28.28 5.79
N GLU A 81 0.51 -27.41 6.79
CA GLU A 81 -0.72 -27.04 7.51
C GLU A 81 -1.09 -25.60 7.11
N GLU A 82 -2.16 -25.43 6.34
CA GLU A 82 -2.63 -24.11 5.89
C GLU A 82 -3.15 -23.26 7.05
N GLN A 83 -2.89 -21.96 6.97
CA GLN A 83 -3.43 -20.97 7.91
C GLN A 83 -4.19 -19.86 7.17
N PRO A 84 -5.05 -19.09 7.86
CA PRO A 84 -5.69 -17.91 7.29
C PRO A 84 -4.64 -16.93 6.73
N THR A 85 -4.83 -16.53 5.48
CA THR A 85 -3.94 -15.58 4.77
C THR A 85 -4.57 -14.20 4.57
N GLY A 86 -5.79 -14.04 5.09
CA GLY A 86 -6.57 -12.82 5.05
C GLY A 86 -6.38 -12.01 6.32
N GLU A 87 -6.27 -10.71 6.17
CA GLU A 87 -6.07 -9.76 7.26
C GLU A 87 -7.05 -8.60 7.08
N LEU A 88 -7.77 -8.25 8.15
CA LEU A 88 -8.56 -7.05 8.25
C LEU A 88 -7.91 -6.16 9.31
N SER A 89 -7.65 -4.90 8.97
CA SER A 89 -7.02 -3.94 9.85
C SER A 89 -7.86 -2.68 9.94
N PHE A 90 -8.00 -2.15 11.15
CA PHE A 90 -8.61 -0.87 11.44
C PHE A 90 -7.64 -0.06 12.30
N ALA A 91 -7.44 1.21 11.95
CA ALA A 91 -6.65 2.15 12.72
C ALA A 91 -7.39 3.49 12.84
N ALA A 92 -7.23 4.15 13.98
CA ALA A 92 -7.74 5.48 14.22
C ALA A 92 -6.67 6.33 14.93
N GLY A 93 -6.60 7.62 14.62
CA GLY A 93 -5.63 8.54 15.20
C GLY A 93 -6.13 9.97 15.24
N PHE A 94 -5.42 10.82 15.99
CA PHE A 94 -5.67 12.25 16.03
C PHE A 94 -4.36 13.04 15.83
N SER A 95 -4.42 14.13 15.08
CA SER A 95 -3.31 15.05 14.79
C SER A 95 -3.81 16.49 14.84
N SER A 96 -2.97 17.43 15.27
CA SER A 96 -3.29 18.86 15.18
C SER A 96 -3.48 19.36 13.74
N VAL A 97 -2.88 18.67 12.77
CA VAL A 97 -2.95 19.02 11.35
C VAL A 97 -4.17 18.38 10.70
N ASP A 98 -4.31 17.06 10.82
CA ASP A 98 -5.31 16.26 10.10
C ASP A 98 -6.56 15.95 10.94
N ALA A 99 -6.68 16.56 12.11
CA ALA A 99 -7.70 16.27 13.12
C ALA A 99 -7.85 14.76 13.31
N TYR A 100 -8.91 14.15 12.80
CA TYR A 100 -9.17 12.71 12.92
C TYR A 100 -8.60 11.96 11.72
N LEU A 101 -7.99 10.80 11.96
CA LEU A 101 -7.57 9.84 10.93
C LEU A 101 -8.27 8.51 11.18
N LEU A 102 -8.89 7.94 10.16
CA LEU A 102 -9.47 6.59 10.17
C LEU A 102 -8.94 5.82 8.97
N ASP A 103 -8.47 4.59 9.21
CA ASP A 103 -7.93 3.71 8.19
C ASP A 103 -8.56 2.33 8.31
N PHE A 104 -9.09 1.85 7.19
CA PHE A 104 -9.62 0.50 7.05
C PHE A 104 -8.87 -0.17 5.92
N SER A 105 -8.31 -1.36 6.17
CA SER A 105 -7.70 -2.14 5.10
C SER A 105 -8.07 -3.62 5.22
N ALA A 106 -8.18 -4.25 4.05
CA ALA A 106 -8.37 -5.67 3.89
C ALA A 106 -7.27 -6.18 2.95
N SER A 107 -6.55 -7.22 3.35
CA SER A 107 -5.55 -7.86 2.52
C SER A 107 -5.77 -9.37 2.46
N GLN A 108 -5.48 -9.97 1.32
CA GLN A 108 -5.51 -11.41 1.10
C GLN A 108 -4.24 -11.81 0.37
N ARG A 109 -3.31 -12.52 1.03
CA ARG A 109 -1.98 -12.83 0.48
C ARG A 109 -1.93 -14.09 -0.40
N ASN A 110 -2.97 -14.92 -0.36
CA ASN A 110 -3.12 -16.13 -1.17
C ASN A 110 -4.52 -16.18 -1.81
N LEU A 111 -4.83 -15.20 -2.65
CA LEU A 111 -6.12 -15.07 -3.29
C LEU A 111 -6.42 -16.33 -4.13
N ARG A 112 -7.52 -17.01 -3.82
CA ARG A 112 -7.97 -18.25 -4.48
C ARG A 112 -6.90 -19.35 -4.53
N GLY A 113 -5.97 -19.37 -3.58
CA GLY A 113 -4.90 -20.38 -3.53
C GLY A 113 -3.79 -20.20 -4.56
N ARG A 114 -3.72 -19.07 -5.26
CA ARG A 114 -2.78 -18.83 -6.38
C ARG A 114 -1.46 -18.17 -5.97
N GLY A 115 -1.29 -17.83 -4.68
CA GLY A 115 -0.20 -17.00 -4.18
C GLY A 115 -0.29 -15.53 -4.62
N GLN A 116 -1.47 -15.10 -5.08
CA GLN A 116 -1.75 -13.73 -5.49
C GLN A 116 -2.11 -12.88 -4.28
N VAL A 117 -1.66 -11.63 -4.26
CA VAL A 117 -1.94 -10.68 -3.19
C VAL A 117 -2.94 -9.64 -3.67
N ALA A 118 -4.07 -9.51 -2.97
CA ALA A 118 -5.01 -8.42 -3.17
C ALA A 118 -5.10 -7.57 -1.89
N VAL A 119 -5.10 -6.25 -2.04
CA VAL A 119 -5.22 -5.29 -0.94
C VAL A 119 -6.25 -4.25 -1.34
N ALA A 120 -7.18 -3.98 -0.44
CA ALA A 120 -8.10 -2.85 -0.52
C ALA A 120 -7.92 -2.00 0.73
N ARG A 121 -7.78 -0.69 0.56
CA ARG A 121 -7.61 0.26 1.64
C ARG A 121 -8.49 1.48 1.41
N VAL A 122 -9.11 1.93 2.48
CA VAL A 122 -9.84 3.19 2.54
C VAL A 122 -9.29 3.95 3.75
N SER A 123 -8.81 5.17 3.51
CA SER A 123 -8.30 6.06 4.53
C SER A 123 -9.04 7.38 4.45
N THR A 124 -9.46 7.93 5.58
CA THR A 124 -10.16 9.21 5.64
C THR A 124 -9.61 10.03 6.80
N SER A 125 -9.29 11.29 6.52
CA SER A 125 -8.94 12.30 7.50
C SER A 125 -9.69 13.61 7.21
N SER A 126 -9.48 14.65 8.02
CA SER A 126 -10.13 15.95 7.76
C SER A 126 -9.72 16.57 6.43
N ARG A 127 -8.50 16.29 5.96
CA ARG A 127 -7.93 16.88 4.73
C ARG A 127 -7.80 15.90 3.59
N GLN A 128 -7.75 14.59 3.86
CA GLN A 128 -7.38 13.61 2.86
C GLN A 128 -8.27 12.38 2.90
N GLN A 129 -8.75 11.97 1.74
CA GLN A 129 -9.46 10.70 1.56
C GLN A 129 -8.72 9.90 0.51
N ILE A 130 -8.40 8.64 0.81
CA ILE A 130 -7.66 7.74 -0.06
C ILE A 130 -8.47 6.46 -0.22
N VAL A 131 -8.68 6.03 -1.45
CA VAL A 131 -9.11 4.69 -1.79
C VAL A 131 -8.02 4.06 -2.64
N ASP A 132 -7.53 2.89 -2.22
CA ASP A 132 -6.40 2.22 -2.86
C ASP A 132 -6.70 0.73 -3.01
N LEU A 133 -6.62 0.25 -4.25
CA LEU A 133 -6.80 -1.15 -4.63
C LEU A 133 -5.52 -1.63 -5.30
N ARG A 134 -4.91 -2.67 -4.75
CA ARG A 134 -3.67 -3.26 -5.26
C ARG A 134 -3.81 -4.75 -5.48
N PHE A 135 -3.43 -5.20 -6.66
CA PHE A 135 -3.32 -6.62 -6.99
C PHE A 135 -1.87 -6.93 -7.39
N THR A 136 -1.31 -8.03 -6.89
CA THR A 136 0.06 -8.47 -7.18
C THR A 136 0.11 -9.96 -7.44
N GLU A 137 0.72 -10.36 -8.55
CA GLU A 137 1.11 -11.73 -8.88
C GLU A 137 2.65 -11.86 -8.73
N PRO A 138 3.16 -12.48 -7.66
CA PRO A 138 4.61 -12.55 -7.39
C PRO A 138 5.38 -13.46 -8.36
N ARG A 139 4.69 -14.37 -9.05
CA ARG A 139 5.29 -15.35 -9.97
C ARG A 139 4.54 -15.32 -11.31
N PHE A 140 4.52 -14.15 -11.93
CA PHE A 140 3.88 -13.90 -13.20
C PHE A 140 4.46 -14.81 -14.29
N LEU A 141 3.57 -15.47 -15.05
CA LEU A 141 3.92 -16.48 -16.05
C LEU A 141 4.77 -17.65 -15.51
N ASP A 142 4.59 -17.98 -14.22
CA ASP A 142 5.36 -19.00 -13.49
C ASP A 142 6.88 -18.76 -13.47
N ARG A 143 7.31 -17.52 -13.71
CA ARG A 143 8.70 -17.09 -13.63
C ARG A 143 8.99 -16.41 -12.30
N ASN A 144 10.27 -16.23 -11.99
CA ASN A 144 10.70 -15.38 -10.88
C ASN A 144 10.56 -13.90 -11.30
N LEU A 145 9.32 -13.47 -11.53
CA LEU A 145 8.91 -12.19 -12.07
C LEU A 145 7.63 -11.78 -11.35
N SER A 146 7.61 -10.61 -10.73
CA SER A 146 6.38 -10.08 -10.15
C SER A 146 5.68 -9.15 -11.13
N ALA A 147 4.36 -9.17 -11.15
CA ALA A 147 3.54 -8.21 -11.86
C ALA A 147 2.45 -7.69 -10.92
N GLY A 148 2.03 -6.45 -11.09
CA GLY A 148 0.98 -5.88 -10.26
C GLY A 148 0.19 -4.81 -10.99
N LEU A 149 -1.03 -4.64 -10.53
CA LEU A 149 -1.93 -3.57 -10.93
C LEU A 149 -2.30 -2.76 -9.68
N ASP A 150 -2.47 -1.48 -9.86
CA ASP A 150 -2.94 -0.56 -8.84
C ASP A 150 -4.02 0.35 -9.42
N ALA A 151 -5.01 0.67 -8.60
CA ALA A 151 -6.01 1.70 -8.87
C ALA A 151 -6.17 2.50 -7.58
N PHE A 152 -6.11 3.81 -7.68
CA PHE A 152 -6.18 4.69 -6.53
C PHE A 152 -7.01 5.93 -6.85
N ALA A 153 -7.72 6.42 -5.85
CA ALA A 153 -8.38 7.70 -5.85
C ALA A 153 -7.96 8.45 -4.58
N THR A 154 -7.61 9.71 -4.72
CA THR A 154 -7.21 10.56 -3.60
C THR A 154 -7.87 11.91 -3.73
N ARG A 155 -8.59 12.32 -2.70
CA ARG A 155 -9.10 13.68 -2.57
C ARG A 155 -8.31 14.38 -1.47
N GLN A 156 -7.80 15.56 -1.77
CA GLN A 156 -7.09 16.41 -0.83
C GLN A 156 -7.77 17.77 -0.77
N ASP A 157 -8.15 18.18 0.42
CA ASP A 157 -8.74 19.48 0.70
C ASP A 157 -7.71 20.38 1.39
N PHE A 158 -7.24 21.40 0.68
CA PHE A 158 -6.35 22.44 1.19
C PHE A 158 -7.06 23.79 1.30
N SER A 159 -8.39 23.81 1.34
CA SER A 159 -9.19 25.04 1.38
C SER A 159 -8.77 25.98 2.51
N ASP A 160 -8.35 25.45 3.66
CA ASP A 160 -7.95 26.24 4.82
C ASP A 160 -6.61 26.99 4.67
N TYR A 161 -5.74 26.59 3.73
CA TYR A 161 -4.39 27.16 3.58
C TYR A 161 -4.10 27.73 2.20
N SER A 162 -4.56 27.07 1.15
CA SER A 162 -4.22 27.41 -0.23
C SER A 162 -5.44 27.50 -1.15
N LEU A 163 -6.66 27.42 -0.58
CA LEU A 163 -7.93 27.64 -1.27
C LEU A 163 -8.13 26.74 -2.50
N PHE A 164 -7.58 25.52 -2.47
CA PHE A 164 -7.80 24.54 -3.53
C PHE A 164 -8.15 23.17 -2.99
N THR A 165 -8.95 22.44 -3.75
CA THR A 165 -9.21 21.02 -3.58
C THR A 165 -8.64 20.30 -4.80
N SER A 166 -7.94 19.18 -4.56
CA SER A 166 -7.40 18.33 -5.62
C SER A 166 -8.04 16.96 -5.54
N GLU A 167 -8.56 16.47 -6.67
CA GLU A 167 -9.05 15.12 -6.84
C GLU A 167 -8.20 14.40 -7.87
N THR A 168 -7.51 13.36 -7.43
CA THR A 168 -6.66 12.52 -8.27
C THR A 168 -7.29 11.14 -8.40
N ILE A 169 -7.47 10.68 -9.64
CA ILE A 169 -7.82 9.29 -9.93
C ILE A 169 -6.74 8.72 -10.83
N GLY A 170 -6.22 7.55 -10.48
CA GLY A 170 -5.17 6.92 -11.27
C GLY A 170 -5.19 5.41 -11.23
N ALA A 171 -4.45 4.85 -12.18
CA ALA A 171 -4.19 3.43 -12.27
C ALA A 171 -2.73 3.21 -12.70
N GLY A 172 -2.16 2.09 -12.27
CA GLY A 172 -0.80 1.75 -12.58
C GLY A 172 -0.60 0.27 -12.83
N ALA A 173 0.44 -0.01 -13.59
CA ALA A 173 0.98 -1.34 -13.81
C ALA A 173 2.44 -1.36 -13.36
N ARG A 174 2.84 -2.44 -12.71
CA ARG A 174 4.20 -2.63 -12.20
C ARG A 174 4.70 -4.03 -12.51
N VAL A 175 6.00 -4.14 -12.78
CA VAL A 175 6.69 -5.39 -13.04
C VAL A 175 8.03 -5.38 -12.29
N GLY A 176 8.37 -6.47 -11.60
CA GLY A 176 9.58 -6.58 -10.79
C GLY A 176 10.42 -7.80 -11.16
N PHE A 177 11.71 -7.57 -11.37
CA PHE A 177 12.69 -8.57 -11.79
C PHE A 177 13.77 -8.71 -10.71
N PRO A 178 13.97 -9.90 -10.13
CA PRO A 178 15.14 -10.18 -9.31
C PRO A 178 16.35 -10.37 -10.24
N LEU A 179 17.31 -9.45 -10.19
CA LEU A 179 18.56 -9.55 -10.95
C LEU A 179 19.56 -10.47 -10.23
N THR A 180 19.58 -10.43 -8.90
CA THR A 180 20.36 -11.34 -8.05
C THR A 180 19.57 -11.64 -6.77
N GLU A 181 20.13 -12.43 -5.86
CA GLU A 181 19.50 -12.70 -4.54
C GLU A 181 19.31 -11.43 -3.70
N ARG A 182 20.07 -10.37 -3.98
CA ARG A 182 20.08 -9.12 -3.22
C ARG A 182 19.72 -7.88 -4.04
N LEU A 183 19.53 -8.01 -5.34
CA LEU A 183 19.22 -6.91 -6.25
C LEU A 183 17.91 -7.16 -6.98
N GLN A 184 17.00 -6.20 -6.93
CA GLN A 184 15.73 -6.22 -7.65
C GLN A 184 15.61 -4.96 -8.51
N LEU A 185 15.13 -5.12 -9.73
CA LEU A 185 14.78 -4.06 -10.66
C LEU A 185 13.26 -3.98 -10.75
N GLY A 186 12.69 -2.80 -10.52
CA GLY A 186 11.26 -2.54 -10.69
C GLY A 186 11.02 -1.57 -11.83
N LEU A 187 10.04 -1.87 -12.68
CA LEU A 187 9.49 -0.95 -13.68
C LEU A 187 8.03 -0.69 -13.33
N SER A 188 7.62 0.57 -13.35
CA SER A 188 6.23 0.97 -13.13
C SER A 188 5.79 2.02 -14.15
N TYR A 189 4.53 1.92 -14.54
CA TYR A 189 3.85 2.90 -15.37
C TYR A 189 2.56 3.30 -14.66
N ARG A 190 2.33 4.60 -14.50
CA ARG A 190 1.18 5.16 -13.81
C ARG A 190 0.51 6.19 -14.71
N LEU A 191 -0.79 6.06 -14.87
CA LEU A 191 -1.65 7.05 -15.50
C LEU A 191 -2.53 7.67 -14.42
N GLN A 192 -2.58 8.99 -14.35
CA GLN A 192 -3.41 9.72 -13.40
C GLN A 192 -4.09 10.91 -14.08
N TYR A 193 -5.28 11.23 -13.59
CA TYR A 193 -6.03 12.44 -13.91
C TYR A 193 -6.20 13.23 -12.61
N ASP A 194 -5.83 14.51 -12.68
CA ASP A 194 -5.86 15.44 -11.56
C ASP A 194 -6.85 16.56 -11.89
N ASP A 195 -7.92 16.67 -11.10
CA ASP A 195 -8.82 17.82 -11.12
C ASP A 195 -8.48 18.73 -9.96
N VAL A 196 -8.15 19.98 -10.26
CA VAL A 196 -7.78 20.99 -9.26
C VAL A 196 -8.80 22.10 -9.31
N GLN A 197 -9.62 22.17 -8.27
CA GLN A 197 -10.63 23.20 -8.10
C GLN A 197 -10.06 24.26 -7.16
N VAL A 198 -9.91 25.47 -7.69
CA VAL A 198 -9.54 26.63 -6.88
C VAL A 198 -10.83 27.31 -6.45
N ASN A 199 -11.01 27.52 -5.15
CA ASN A 199 -12.18 28.22 -4.62
C ASN A 199 -12.14 29.68 -5.09
N ASN A 200 -13.20 30.10 -5.78
CA ASN A 200 -13.39 31.50 -6.14
C ASN A 200 -13.58 32.31 -4.87
N ILE A 201 -12.72 33.30 -4.69
CA ILE A 201 -12.96 34.37 -3.74
C ILE A 201 -13.81 35.41 -4.47
N ASP A 202 -14.99 35.74 -3.95
CA ASP A 202 -15.72 36.93 -4.39
C ASP A 202 -14.93 38.15 -3.93
N VAL A 203 -14.07 38.66 -4.81
CA VAL A 203 -13.38 39.94 -4.60
C VAL A 203 -14.32 41.03 -5.10
N LEU A 204 -14.75 41.92 -4.19
CA LEU A 204 -15.41 43.15 -4.59
C LEU A 204 -14.38 44.03 -5.29
N ILE A 205 -14.58 44.29 -6.58
CA ILE A 205 -13.71 45.18 -7.37
C ILE A 205 -14.37 46.55 -7.40
N ASP A 206 -13.69 47.59 -6.90
CA ASP A 206 -14.17 48.97 -7.04
C ASP A 206 -14.18 49.37 -8.53
N SER A 207 -14.97 50.38 -8.88
CA SER A 207 -15.04 51.05 -10.18
C SER A 207 -13.68 51.44 -10.79
N ALA A 208 -12.62 51.55 -9.98
CA ALA A 208 -11.24 51.79 -10.39
C ALA A 208 -10.40 50.51 -10.65
N GLY A 209 -10.96 49.30 -10.47
CA GLY A 209 -10.31 48.03 -10.76
C GLY A 209 -9.47 47.42 -9.62
N PHE A 210 -9.58 47.96 -8.40
CA PHE A 210 -8.83 47.46 -7.24
C PHE A 210 -9.62 46.43 -6.44
N ALA A 211 -8.91 45.38 -5.99
CA ALA A 211 -9.44 44.37 -5.08
C ALA A 211 -9.71 44.96 -3.69
N VAL A 212 -10.96 44.86 -3.23
CA VAL A 212 -11.39 45.26 -1.89
C VAL A 212 -11.56 44.01 -1.02
N THR A 213 -10.89 43.98 0.12
CA THR A 213 -10.80 42.76 0.96
C THR A 213 -11.65 42.83 2.25
N ARG A 214 -12.08 44.03 2.70
CA ARG A 214 -12.83 44.21 3.96
C ARG A 214 -13.57 45.57 4.01
N TYR A 215 -14.59 45.70 4.87
CA TYR A 215 -15.19 46.99 5.25
C TYR A 215 -14.49 47.55 6.50
N ILE A 216 -14.09 48.83 6.49
CA ILE A 216 -13.55 49.55 7.65
C ILE A 216 -14.53 50.65 8.06
N GLN A 217 -14.87 50.73 9.35
CA GLN A 217 -15.65 51.83 9.93
C GLN A 217 -14.78 53.09 9.98
N VAL A 218 -15.28 54.20 9.43
CA VAL A 218 -14.52 55.46 9.28
C VAL A 218 -14.98 56.53 10.26
N SER A 219 -16.23 56.43 10.73
CA SER A 219 -16.82 57.36 11.69
C SER A 219 -18.06 56.73 12.34
N GLY A 220 -18.24 56.98 13.63
CA GLY A 220 -19.43 56.68 14.42
C GLY A 220 -19.54 57.69 15.58
N GLN A 221 -20.75 57.97 16.06
CA GLN A 221 -20.97 58.70 17.31
C GLN A 221 -21.52 57.72 18.34
N ASP A 222 -20.60 57.03 19.02
CA ASP A 222 -20.82 55.81 19.80
C ASP A 222 -22.13 55.71 20.61
N THR A 223 -22.94 54.72 20.24
CA THR A 223 -23.68 53.87 21.20
C THR A 223 -23.23 52.42 20.97
N PRO A 224 -22.64 51.72 21.96
CA PRO A 224 -22.18 50.34 21.74
C PRO A 224 -23.34 49.44 21.28
N ALA A 225 -23.19 48.83 20.09
CA ALA A 225 -24.16 47.97 19.39
C ALA A 225 -25.29 48.66 18.60
N ASP A 226 -25.26 49.98 18.40
CA ASP A 226 -26.02 50.65 17.35
C ASP A 226 -25.11 50.89 16.14
N THR A 227 -25.50 50.40 14.97
CA THR A 227 -24.75 50.54 13.71
C THR A 227 -25.45 51.44 12.70
N SER A 228 -26.57 52.06 13.11
CA SER A 228 -27.44 52.81 12.21
C SER A 228 -26.85 54.14 11.74
N ASP A 229 -25.89 54.70 12.48
CA ASP A 229 -25.17 55.94 12.19
C ASP A 229 -23.70 55.72 11.75
N ASP A 230 -23.26 54.45 11.68
CA ASP A 230 -21.92 54.10 11.28
C ASP A 230 -21.68 54.32 9.79
N THR A 231 -20.60 55.01 9.47
CA THR A 231 -20.16 55.18 8.09
C THR A 231 -19.01 54.22 7.76
N TYR A 232 -19.26 53.26 6.87
CA TYR A 232 -18.27 52.28 6.42
C TYR A 232 -17.65 52.67 5.07
N ARG A 233 -16.37 52.37 4.87
CA ARG A 233 -15.72 52.42 3.56
C ARG A 233 -15.12 51.07 3.18
N LEU A 234 -14.98 50.87 1.88
CA LEU A 234 -14.23 49.75 1.29
C LEU A 234 -12.73 49.90 1.61
N ALA A 235 -12.11 48.85 2.13
CA ALA A 235 -10.69 48.80 2.47
C ALA A 235 -9.87 48.20 1.32
N ASN A 236 -8.85 48.94 0.88
CA ASN A 236 -7.94 48.48 -0.15
C ASN A 236 -6.82 47.61 0.45
N VAL A 237 -6.19 46.77 -0.38
CA VAL A 237 -5.02 45.94 0.01
C VAL A 237 -3.86 46.77 0.58
N ASN A 238 -3.79 48.07 0.28
CA ASN A 238 -2.75 48.99 0.77
C ASN A 238 -3.10 49.67 2.11
N ASP A 239 -4.31 49.48 2.65
CA ASP A 239 -4.76 50.09 3.92
C ASP A 239 -4.29 49.30 5.17
N VAL A 240 -3.35 48.36 5.01
CA VAL A 240 -2.77 47.60 6.13
C VAL A 240 -1.82 48.52 6.90
N ASP A 241 -2.30 49.10 7.99
CA ASP A 241 -1.46 49.77 8.97
C ASP A 241 -0.67 48.72 9.78
N PRO A 242 0.66 48.67 9.69
CA PRO A 242 1.47 47.70 10.43
C PRO A 242 1.52 47.96 11.95
N THR A 243 0.83 48.99 12.47
CA THR A 243 0.89 49.38 13.89
C THR A 243 -0.37 49.10 14.71
N LEU A 244 -1.46 48.62 14.10
CA LEU A 244 -2.69 48.25 14.83
C LEU A 244 -2.66 46.78 15.29
N GLY A 245 -1.97 46.55 16.40
CA GLY A 245 -2.24 45.40 17.26
C GLY A 245 -3.64 45.53 17.88
N GLU A 246 -4.37 44.42 17.92
CA GLU A 246 -5.62 44.23 18.68
C GLU A 246 -6.70 45.31 18.51
N GLN A 247 -7.73 45.02 17.72
CA GLN A 247 -8.99 44.48 18.24
C GLN A 247 -9.94 44.21 17.07
N VAL A 248 -10.36 42.96 16.99
CA VAL A 248 -11.41 42.46 16.11
C VAL A 248 -12.67 42.40 16.95
N VAL A 249 -13.76 42.99 16.45
CA VAL A 249 -15.13 42.53 16.74
C VAL A 249 -15.78 42.21 15.41
#